data_AF-A0A3N6NLZ7-F1
#
_entry.id   AF-A0A3N6NLZ7-F1
#
_cell.length_a   1.000
_cell.length_b   1.000
_cell.length_c   1.000
_cell.angle_alpha   90.00
_cell.angle_beta   90.00
_cell.angle_gamma   90.00
#
_symmetry.space_group_name_H-M   'P 1'
#
loop_
_entity.id
_entity.type
_entity.pdbx_description
1 polymer ?
#
loop_
_entity_poly.entity_id
_entity_poly.type
_entity_poly.pdbx_seq_one_letter_code
_entity_poly.pdbx_strand_id
1 'polypeptide(L)'
;MKTSKSPHQRMETLERWSAGATLGILVGILIEIGVLWRYEYHPDQAKFWLSILANILIGLGLTVEYFCIRWTIIASKEAEAENDAKLAAALNRAASAEEELFAFRTTRRHVIGPQQAQLTNLMRPFAGAVFDTAMSHFEREIGDILWDIEAALDAAGWQQIDWAAPAYASAIRRNLRPISGSALAQNVEIEIDPSQRQSLLPAADALIRALNQIGIDAREAPYTSVNGNPHAIHVMVGPKR
;
A
#
# COMPACT_ATOMS: atom_id res chain seq x y z
N MET A 1 -1.21 21.62 32.54
CA MET A 1 -1.83 20.30 32.25
C MET A 1 -0.85 19.22 32.71
N LYS A 2 -1.14 18.47 33.79
CA LYS A 2 -0.30 17.33 34.19
C LYS A 2 -0.67 16.16 33.29
N THR A 3 0.26 15.69 32.45
CA THR A 3 0.06 14.48 31.66
C THR A 3 -0.05 13.31 32.63
N SER A 4 -1.24 12.71 32.72
CA SER A 4 -1.43 11.48 33.48
C SER A 4 -0.60 10.39 32.81
N LYS A 5 0.34 9.78 33.55
CA LYS A 5 1.11 8.62 33.08
C LYS A 5 0.17 7.55 32.54
N SER A 6 0.53 6.91 31.44
CA SER A 6 -0.26 5.82 30.88
C SER A 6 -0.41 4.68 31.90
N PRO A 7 -1.50 3.89 31.87
CA PRO A 7 -1.67 2.73 32.75
C PRO A 7 -0.44 1.81 32.74
N HIS A 8 0.19 1.64 31.57
CA HIS A 8 1.39 0.83 31.40
C HIS A 8 2.61 1.39 32.14
N GLN A 9 2.86 2.70 32.03
CA GLN A 9 3.95 3.36 32.77
C GLN A 9 3.75 3.28 34.29
N ARG A 10 2.50 3.31 34.75
CA ARG A 10 2.17 3.14 36.17
C ARG A 10 2.48 1.72 36.62
N MET A 11 2.11 0.72 35.83
CA MET A 11 2.39 -0.68 36.10
C MET A 11 3.90 -0.96 36.16
N GLU A 12 4.69 -0.52 35.17
CA GLU A 12 6.15 -0.69 35.17
C GLU A 12 6.79 -0.01 36.40
N THR A 13 6.28 1.16 36.79
CA THR A 13 6.75 1.84 38.00
C THR A 13 6.47 0.97 39.23
N LEU A 14 5.23 0.49 39.39
CA LEU A 14 4.84 -0.36 40.53
C LEU A 14 5.67 -1.65 40.61
N GLU A 15 5.93 -2.30 39.47
CA GLU A 15 6.75 -3.51 39.40
C GLU A 15 8.19 -3.27 39.84
N ARG A 16 8.80 -2.15 39.42
CA ARG A 16 10.15 -1.76 39.88
C ARG A 16 10.19 -1.47 41.38
N TRP A 17 9.17 -0.79 41.90
CA TRP A 17 9.05 -0.53 43.34
C TRP A 17 8.87 -1.83 44.12
N SER A 18 8.05 -2.75 43.62
CA SER A 18 7.85 -4.07 44.23
C SER A 18 9.15 -4.86 44.28
N ALA A 19 9.88 -4.95 43.15
CA ALA A 19 11.17 -5.63 43.10
C ALA A 19 12.21 -5.02 44.08
N GLY A 20 12.23 -3.68 44.20
CA GLY A 20 13.08 -2.98 45.16
C GLY A 20 12.71 -3.25 46.62
N ALA A 21 11.40 -3.32 46.92
CA ALA A 21 10.91 -3.66 48.25
C ALA A 21 11.28 -5.10 48.64
N THR A 22 11.09 -6.06 47.74
CA THR A 22 11.49 -7.47 47.92
C THR A 22 12.99 -7.59 48.24
N LEU A 23 13.84 -6.85 47.51
CA LEU A 23 15.28 -6.81 47.77
C LEU A 23 15.62 -6.18 49.13
N GLY A 24 14.93 -5.11 49.52
CA GLY A 24 15.11 -4.47 50.83
C GLY A 24 14.78 -5.39 52.00
N ILE A 25 13.69 -6.17 51.88
CA ILE A 25 13.32 -7.18 52.89
C ILE A 25 14.40 -8.26 52.98
N LEU A 26 14.89 -8.76 51.84
CA LEU A 26 15.97 -9.75 51.79
C LEU A 26 17.24 -9.25 52.51
N VAL A 27 17.64 -8.00 52.27
CA VAL A 27 18.79 -7.38 52.96
C VAL A 27 18.55 -7.29 54.47
N GLY A 28 17.35 -6.91 54.91
CA GLY A 28 16.98 -6.88 56.33
C GLY A 28 17.14 -8.24 57.00
N ILE A 29 16.70 -9.32 56.34
CA ILE A 29 16.84 -10.70 56.84
C ILE A 29 18.31 -11.12 56.94
N LEU A 30 19.13 -10.77 55.95
CA LEU A 30 20.57 -11.06 55.98
C LEU A 30 21.29 -10.34 57.13
N ILE A 31 20.90 -9.08 57.42
CA ILE A 31 21.40 -8.33 58.57
C ILE A 31 20.99 -9.02 59.86
N GLU A 32 19.73 -9.44 60.00
CA GLU A 32 19.24 -10.15 61.18
C GLU A 32 20.03 -11.44 61.45
N ILE A 33 20.25 -12.26 60.41
CA ILE A 33 21.10 -13.47 60.51
C ILE A 33 22.51 -13.10 60.97
N GLY A 34 23.11 -12.04 60.41
CA GLY A 34 24.45 -11.58 60.78
C GLY A 34 24.56 -11.09 62.23
N VAL A 35 23.53 -10.39 62.72
CA VAL A 35 23.44 -9.94 64.12
C VAL A 35 23.30 -11.14 65.06
N LEU A 36 22.44 -12.10 64.72
CA LEU A 36 22.26 -13.33 65.49
C LEU A 36 23.57 -14.14 65.58
N TRP A 37 24.35 -14.19 64.49
CA TRP A 37 25.66 -14.84 64.50
C TRP A 37 26.66 -14.11 65.44
N ARG A 38 26.65 -12.78 65.45
CA ARG A 38 27.65 -11.97 66.18
C ARG A 38 27.48 -12.00 67.71
N TYR A 39 26.27 -12.18 68.23
CA TYR A 39 25.98 -12.14 69.66
C TYR A 39 25.90 -13.56 70.28
N GLU A 40 26.95 -13.97 70.97
CA GLU A 40 27.21 -15.35 71.47
C GLU A 40 26.32 -15.90 72.60
N TYR A 41 25.17 -15.30 72.94
CA TYR A 41 24.36 -15.75 74.08
C TYR A 41 23.01 -16.38 73.68
N HIS A 42 23.03 -17.69 73.45
CA HIS A 42 21.83 -18.49 73.20
C HIS A 42 21.75 -19.70 74.15
N PRO A 43 20.98 -19.61 75.26
CA PRO A 43 20.78 -20.75 76.17
C PRO A 43 19.94 -21.90 75.56
N ASP A 44 19.33 -21.70 74.40
CA ASP A 44 18.52 -22.70 73.68
C ASP A 44 18.93 -22.76 72.20
N GLN A 45 19.88 -23.66 71.91
CA GLN A 45 20.47 -23.82 70.57
C GLN A 45 19.44 -24.19 69.49
N ALA A 46 18.37 -24.91 69.86
CA ALA A 46 17.35 -25.34 68.90
C ALA A 46 16.56 -24.16 68.34
N LYS A 47 16.19 -23.19 69.19
CA LYS A 47 15.47 -21.98 68.77
C LYS A 47 16.31 -21.09 67.86
N PHE A 48 17.61 -21.01 68.12
CA PHE A 48 18.54 -20.26 67.27
C PHE A 48 18.58 -20.82 65.84
N TRP A 49 18.80 -22.14 65.70
CA TRP A 49 18.86 -22.79 64.39
C TRP A 49 17.52 -22.74 63.64
N LEU A 50 16.39 -22.88 64.35
CA LEU A 50 15.07 -22.77 63.75
C LEU A 50 14.82 -21.36 63.19
N SER A 51 15.26 -20.31 63.90
CA SER A 51 15.17 -18.92 63.44
C SER A 51 16.00 -18.67 62.17
N ILE A 52 17.24 -19.16 62.15
CA ILE A 52 18.10 -19.06 60.96
C ILE A 52 17.45 -19.78 59.77
N LEU A 53 16.92 -21.00 59.98
CA LEU A 53 16.27 -21.75 58.92
C LEU A 53 15.04 -21.01 58.36
N ALA A 54 14.21 -20.43 59.23
CA ALA A 54 13.06 -19.63 58.81
C ALA A 54 13.49 -18.43 57.97
N ASN A 55 14.52 -17.69 58.41
CA ASN A 55 15.07 -16.54 57.68
C ASN A 55 15.67 -16.93 56.32
N ILE A 56 16.37 -18.07 56.23
CA ILE A 56 16.87 -18.60 54.95
C ILE A 56 15.70 -18.93 54.01
N LEU A 57 14.65 -19.58 54.50
CA LEU A 57 13.48 -19.93 53.69
C LEU A 57 12.74 -18.69 53.17
N ILE A 58 12.59 -17.66 54.01
CA ILE A 58 11.99 -16.39 53.58
C ILE A 58 12.88 -15.72 52.53
N GLY A 59 14.20 -15.67 52.75
CA GLY A 59 15.14 -15.08 51.80
C GLY A 59 15.13 -15.78 50.42
N LEU A 60 15.02 -17.11 50.42
CA LEU A 60 14.88 -17.89 49.18
C LEU A 60 13.56 -17.59 48.46
N GLY A 61 12.44 -17.51 49.20
CA GLY A 61 11.14 -17.11 48.65
C GLY A 61 11.17 -15.74 47.97
N LEU A 62 11.75 -14.73 48.63
CA LEU A 62 11.89 -13.37 48.09
C LEU A 62 12.80 -13.34 46.86
N THR A 63 13.86 -14.16 46.84
CA THR A 63 14.75 -14.27 45.67
C THR A 63 13.99 -14.81 44.46
N VAL A 64 13.21 -15.88 44.64
CA VAL A 64 12.35 -16.44 43.58
C VAL A 64 11.34 -15.40 43.07
N GLU A 65 10.65 -14.70 43.98
CA GLU A 65 9.70 -13.65 43.62
C GLU A 65 10.36 -12.52 42.80
N TYR A 66 11.53 -12.05 43.22
CA TYR A 66 12.29 -11.04 42.49
C TYR A 66 12.60 -11.49 41.04
N PHE A 67 13.04 -12.74 40.85
CA PHE A 67 13.30 -13.28 39.51
C PHE A 67 12.02 -13.39 38.67
N CYS A 68 10.92 -13.84 39.25
CA CYS A 68 9.62 -13.88 38.57
C CYS A 68 9.17 -12.50 38.09
N ILE A 69 9.27 -11.46 38.94
CA ILE A 69 8.93 -10.08 38.57
C ILE A 69 9.85 -9.60 37.42
N ARG A 70 11.16 -9.84 37.53
CA ARG A 70 12.12 -9.44 36.49
C ARG A 70 11.84 -10.11 35.15
N TRP A 71 11.54 -11.40 35.12
CA TRP A 71 11.16 -12.10 33.89
C TRP A 71 9.84 -11.61 33.31
N THR A 72 8.86 -11.30 34.17
CA THR A 72 7.57 -10.74 33.72
C THR A 72 7.76 -9.38 33.03
N ILE A 73 8.62 -8.51 33.56
CA ILE A 73 8.93 -7.22 32.93
C ILE A 73 9.57 -7.41 31.54
N ILE A 74 10.51 -8.36 31.43
CA ILE A 74 11.20 -8.64 30.15
C ILE A 74 10.19 -9.19 29.13
N ALA A 75 9.40 -10.20 29.52
CA ALA A 75 8.38 -10.78 28.66
C ALA A 75 7.32 -9.75 28.23
N SER A 76 6.91 -8.84 29.13
CA SER A 76 5.98 -7.75 28.81
C SER A 76 6.58 -6.78 27.79
N LYS A 77 7.88 -6.45 27.90
CA LYS A 77 8.57 -5.57 26.95
C LYS A 77 8.74 -6.21 25.58
N GLU A 78 9.05 -7.50 25.56
CA GLU A 78 9.13 -8.27 24.31
C GLU A 78 7.76 -8.33 23.62
N ALA A 79 6.69 -8.58 24.40
CA ALA A 79 5.32 -8.58 23.88
C ALA A 79 4.87 -7.19 23.39
N GLU A 80 5.23 -6.11 24.08
CA GLU A 80 4.96 -4.73 23.66
C GLU A 80 5.71 -4.41 22.36
N ALA A 81 7.00 -4.72 22.28
CA ALA A 81 7.81 -4.51 21.08
C ALA A 81 7.28 -5.33 19.88
N GLU A 82 6.83 -6.56 20.11
CA GLU A 82 6.21 -7.38 19.07
C GLU A 82 4.87 -6.78 18.60
N ASN A 83 4.06 -6.28 19.53
CA ASN A 83 2.79 -5.63 19.20
C ASN A 83 3.01 -4.33 18.42
N ASP A 84 3.96 -3.49 18.86
CA ASP A 84 4.33 -2.25 18.19
C ASP A 84 4.83 -2.53 16.76
N ALA A 85 5.64 -3.58 16.59
CA ALA A 85 6.11 -4.00 15.26
C ALA A 85 4.94 -4.47 14.36
N LYS A 86 3.99 -5.24 14.91
CA LYS A 86 2.78 -5.66 14.19
C LYS A 86 1.89 -4.48 13.83
N LEU A 87 1.71 -3.53 14.74
CA LEU A 87 0.92 -2.32 14.53
C LEU A 87 1.56 -1.44 13.45
N ALA A 88 2.87 -1.19 13.53
CA ALA A 88 3.60 -0.44 12.51
C ALA A 88 3.50 -1.10 11.13
N ALA A 89 3.65 -2.43 11.05
CA ALA A 89 3.48 -3.17 9.80
C ALA A 89 2.05 -3.07 9.25
N ALA A 90 1.03 -3.13 10.11
CA ALA A 90 -0.37 -2.96 9.71
C ALA A 90 -0.67 -1.54 9.22
N LEU A 91 -0.16 -0.52 9.91
CA LEU A 91 -0.31 0.89 9.50
C LEU A 91 0.39 1.16 8.16
N ASN A 92 1.58 0.61 7.95
CA ASN A 92 2.29 0.76 6.68
C ASN A 92 1.52 0.11 5.52
N ARG A 93 0.92 -1.08 5.73
CA ARG A 93 0.06 -1.72 4.71
C ARG A 93 -1.23 -0.95 4.45
N ALA A 94 -1.82 -0.36 5.48
CA ALA A 94 -3.01 0.47 5.34
C ALA A 94 -2.69 1.74 4.54
N ALA A 95 -1.59 2.41 4.86
CA ALA A 95 -1.14 3.61 4.15
C ALA A 95 -0.84 3.33 2.66
N SER A 96 -0.16 2.21 2.34
CA SER A 96 0.09 1.84 0.95
C SER A 96 -1.19 1.51 0.19
N ALA A 97 -2.13 0.81 0.82
CA ALA A 97 -3.43 0.51 0.22
C ALA A 97 -4.29 1.77 0.00
N GLU A 98 -4.21 2.75 0.90
CA GLU A 98 -4.86 4.06 0.73
C GLU A 98 -4.27 4.85 -0.45
N GLU A 99 -2.95 4.83 -0.60
CA GLU A 99 -2.26 5.46 -1.74
C GLU A 99 -2.64 4.80 -3.06
N GLU A 100 -2.62 3.46 -3.13
CA GLU A 100 -3.06 2.69 -4.32
C GLU A 100 -4.53 2.97 -4.66
N LEU A 101 -5.41 3.04 -3.65
CA LEU A 101 -6.82 3.36 -3.85
C LEU A 101 -7.01 4.79 -4.34
N PHE A 102 -6.24 5.74 -3.81
CA PHE A 102 -6.29 7.14 -4.26
C PHE A 102 -5.83 7.27 -5.72
N ALA A 103 -4.72 6.61 -6.08
CA ALA A 103 -4.25 6.54 -7.46
C ALA A 103 -5.31 5.89 -8.38
N PHE A 104 -5.92 4.78 -7.94
CA PHE A 104 -6.98 4.11 -8.69
C PHE A 104 -8.25 4.97 -8.81
N ARG A 105 -8.60 5.79 -7.83
CA ARG A 105 -9.77 6.68 -7.89
C ARG A 105 -9.54 7.93 -8.74
N THR A 106 -8.29 8.34 -8.93
CA THR A 106 -7.95 9.47 -9.79
C THR A 106 -8.34 9.15 -11.23
N THR A 107 -9.26 9.92 -11.81
CA THR A 107 -9.74 9.64 -13.18
C THR A 107 -8.67 10.00 -14.19
N ARG A 108 -8.55 9.24 -15.29
CA ARG A 108 -7.55 9.53 -16.34
C ARG A 108 -7.73 10.92 -16.96
N ARG A 109 -8.95 11.45 -16.96
CA ARG A 109 -9.25 12.85 -17.31
C ARG A 109 -8.46 13.88 -16.48
N HIS A 110 -8.31 13.68 -15.17
CA HIS A 110 -7.50 14.58 -14.33
C HIS A 110 -6.01 14.52 -14.67
N VAL A 111 -5.55 13.40 -15.20
CA VAL A 111 -4.16 13.20 -15.63
C VAL A 111 -3.91 13.82 -17.01
N ILE A 112 -4.75 13.51 -18.00
CA ILE A 112 -4.58 14.00 -19.38
C ILE A 112 -4.90 15.50 -19.53
N GLY A 113 -5.86 16.04 -18.78
CA GLY A 113 -6.35 17.42 -18.96
C GLY A 113 -5.21 18.46 -18.95
N PRO A 114 -4.38 18.50 -17.89
CA PRO A 114 -3.21 19.39 -17.85
C PRO A 114 -2.14 19.09 -18.91
N GLN A 115 -2.11 17.86 -19.43
CA GLN A 115 -1.08 17.35 -20.33
C GLN A 115 -1.51 17.31 -21.80
N GLN A 116 -2.72 17.77 -22.13
CA GLN A 116 -3.30 17.62 -23.46
C GLN A 116 -2.45 18.31 -24.54
N ALA A 117 -1.95 19.52 -24.26
CA ALA A 117 -1.06 20.24 -25.17
C ALA A 117 0.27 19.51 -25.39
N GLN A 118 0.81 18.85 -24.36
CA GLN A 118 2.02 18.04 -24.48
C GLN A 118 1.76 16.83 -25.38
N LEU A 119 0.67 16.10 -25.17
CA LEU A 119 0.27 14.97 -26.03
C LEU A 119 0.12 15.41 -27.49
N THR A 120 -0.59 16.50 -27.75
CA THR A 120 -0.74 17.07 -29.10
C THR A 120 0.61 17.38 -29.75
N ASN A 121 1.52 18.03 -29.02
CA ASN A 121 2.85 18.37 -29.55
C ASN A 121 3.68 17.13 -29.90
N LEU A 122 3.60 16.08 -29.06
CA LEU A 122 4.30 14.81 -29.30
C LEU A 122 3.76 14.07 -30.53
N MET A 123 2.46 14.22 -30.83
CA MET A 123 1.80 13.53 -31.94
C MET A 123 1.86 14.29 -33.27
N ARG A 124 2.18 15.58 -33.25
CA ARG A 124 2.26 16.45 -34.45
C ARG A 124 3.21 15.94 -35.56
N PRO A 125 4.36 15.28 -35.28
CA PRO A 125 5.20 14.70 -36.33
C PRO A 125 4.52 13.63 -37.19
N PHE A 126 3.40 13.08 -36.71
CA PHE A 126 2.59 12.06 -37.39
C PHE A 126 1.27 12.61 -37.93
N ALA A 127 1.19 13.92 -38.20
CA ALA A 127 0.02 14.54 -38.83
C ALA A 127 -0.36 13.79 -40.13
N GLY A 128 -1.66 13.57 -40.33
CA GLY A 128 -2.22 12.77 -41.42
C GLY A 128 -2.35 11.27 -41.11
N ALA A 129 -1.84 10.79 -39.97
CA ALA A 129 -2.12 9.43 -39.52
C ALA A 129 -3.64 9.24 -39.33
N VAL A 130 -4.15 8.10 -39.77
CA VAL A 130 -5.58 7.75 -39.70
C VAL A 130 -5.80 6.86 -38.49
N PHE A 131 -6.84 7.16 -37.72
CA PHE A 131 -7.22 6.36 -36.57
C PHE A 131 -8.73 6.21 -36.48
N ASP A 132 -9.16 5.15 -35.82
CA ASP A 132 -10.52 5.03 -35.31
C ASP A 132 -10.46 4.66 -33.83
N THR A 133 -11.64 4.56 -33.21
CA THR A 133 -11.72 4.37 -31.77
C THR A 133 -12.69 3.30 -31.40
N ALA A 134 -12.39 2.57 -30.34
CA ALA A 134 -13.36 1.74 -29.66
C ALA A 134 -13.29 1.99 -28.15
N MET A 135 -14.37 1.69 -27.46
CA MET A 135 -14.38 1.67 -26.01
C MET A 135 -15.00 0.38 -25.50
N SER A 136 -14.63 0.00 -24.29
CA SER A 136 -15.32 -1.08 -23.58
C SER A 136 -16.67 -0.58 -23.02
N HIS A 137 -17.18 -1.22 -21.97
CA HIS A 137 -18.47 -0.91 -21.35
C HIS A 137 -18.69 0.59 -21.13
N PHE A 138 -19.97 1.02 -21.10
CA PHE A 138 -20.40 2.43 -21.00
C PHE A 138 -20.14 3.07 -19.62
N GLU A 139 -18.90 3.02 -19.14
CA GLU A 139 -18.46 3.79 -17.99
C GLU A 139 -18.10 5.22 -18.43
N ARG A 140 -18.59 6.21 -17.68
CA ARG A 140 -18.38 7.63 -17.99
C ARG A 140 -16.90 7.99 -18.13
N GLU A 141 -16.05 7.44 -17.27
CA GLU A 141 -14.62 7.76 -17.25
C GLU A 141 -13.92 7.34 -18.55
N ILE A 142 -14.29 6.17 -19.09
CA ILE A 142 -13.76 5.63 -20.35
C ILE A 142 -14.14 6.55 -21.53
N GLY A 143 -15.38 7.00 -21.58
CA GLY A 143 -15.82 7.97 -22.59
C GLY A 143 -15.09 9.31 -22.47
N ASP A 144 -14.93 9.82 -21.25
CA ASP A 144 -14.24 11.08 -20.98
C ASP A 144 -12.76 11.04 -21.42
N ILE A 145 -11.99 10.00 -21.05
CA ILE A 145 -10.59 9.90 -21.48
C ILE A 145 -10.46 9.68 -22.99
N LEU A 146 -11.35 8.89 -23.60
CA LEU A 146 -11.35 8.69 -25.04
C LEU A 146 -11.54 10.02 -25.77
N TRP A 147 -12.48 10.86 -25.32
CA TRP A 147 -12.71 12.16 -25.93
C TRP A 147 -11.53 13.11 -25.78
N ASP A 148 -10.81 13.05 -24.65
CA ASP A 148 -9.63 13.87 -24.41
C ASP A 148 -8.45 13.43 -25.32
N ILE A 149 -8.29 12.12 -25.56
CA ILE A 149 -7.33 11.54 -26.52
C ILE A 149 -7.70 11.96 -27.96
N GLU A 150 -8.96 11.78 -28.37
CA GLU A 150 -9.45 12.18 -29.70
C GLU A 150 -9.16 13.65 -29.99
N ALA A 151 -9.47 14.54 -29.04
CA ALA A 151 -9.21 15.96 -29.19
C ALA A 151 -7.71 16.27 -29.30
N ALA A 152 -6.86 15.55 -28.58
CA ALA A 152 -5.41 15.74 -28.67
C ALA A 152 -4.84 15.29 -30.03
N LEU A 153 -5.34 14.17 -30.57
CA LEU A 153 -4.95 13.63 -31.87
C LEU A 153 -5.46 14.48 -33.03
N ASP A 154 -6.72 14.93 -32.98
CA ASP A 154 -7.30 15.85 -33.96
C ASP A 154 -6.49 17.17 -34.00
N ALA A 155 -6.18 17.75 -32.83
CA ALA A 155 -5.32 18.93 -32.73
C ALA A 155 -3.87 18.69 -33.21
N ALA A 156 -3.42 17.44 -33.25
CA ALA A 156 -2.13 17.05 -33.82
C ALA A 156 -2.18 16.84 -35.34
N GLY A 157 -3.36 16.97 -35.95
CA GLY A 157 -3.59 16.78 -37.38
C GLY A 157 -3.81 15.33 -37.78
N TRP A 158 -4.13 14.43 -36.84
CA TRP A 158 -4.55 13.07 -37.17
C TRP A 158 -6.00 13.06 -37.67
N GLN A 159 -6.34 12.10 -38.52
CA GLN A 159 -7.67 12.00 -39.11
C GLN A 159 -8.46 10.86 -38.45
N GLN A 160 -9.52 11.21 -37.72
CA GLN A 160 -10.44 10.21 -37.19
C GLN A 160 -11.42 9.75 -38.27
N ILE A 161 -11.63 8.43 -38.39
CA ILE A 161 -12.65 7.83 -39.26
C ILE A 161 -13.67 7.00 -38.45
N ASP A 162 -14.79 6.66 -39.09
CA ASP A 162 -15.80 5.80 -38.50
C ASP A 162 -15.26 4.39 -38.28
N TRP A 163 -15.54 3.80 -37.11
CA TRP A 163 -15.29 2.39 -36.87
C TRP A 163 -16.09 1.52 -37.84
N ALA A 164 -15.39 0.76 -38.69
CA ALA A 164 -16.01 -0.10 -39.70
C ALA A 164 -16.46 -1.44 -39.11
N ALA A 165 -17.50 -1.40 -38.27
CA ALA A 165 -18.09 -2.58 -37.65
C ALA A 165 -18.76 -3.49 -38.71
N PRO A 166 -18.52 -4.82 -38.71
CA PRO A 166 -19.34 -5.75 -39.45
C PRO A 166 -20.78 -5.76 -38.92
N ALA A 167 -21.71 -6.31 -39.71
CA ALA A 167 -23.14 -6.32 -39.38
C ALA A 167 -23.52 -6.95 -38.02
N TYR A 168 -22.63 -7.77 -37.44
CA TYR A 168 -22.83 -8.44 -36.15
C TYR A 168 -22.07 -7.79 -34.98
N ALA A 169 -21.28 -6.73 -35.22
CA ALA A 169 -20.56 -6.02 -34.17
C ALA A 169 -21.34 -4.81 -33.67
N SER A 170 -21.20 -4.52 -32.38
CA SER A 170 -21.80 -3.32 -31.78
C SER A 170 -20.94 -2.10 -32.05
N ALA A 171 -21.60 -1.00 -32.42
CA ALA A 171 -20.97 0.30 -32.63
C ALA A 171 -21.78 1.39 -31.90
N ILE A 172 -21.08 2.41 -31.43
CA ILE A 172 -21.60 3.49 -30.61
C ILE A 172 -21.70 4.73 -31.49
N ARG A 173 -22.94 5.15 -31.77
CA ARG A 173 -23.21 6.42 -32.45
C ARG A 173 -23.05 7.57 -31.46
N ARG A 174 -22.36 8.62 -31.89
CA ARG A 174 -22.00 9.77 -31.06
C ARG A 174 -22.40 11.05 -31.78
N ASN A 175 -22.89 12.03 -31.03
CA ASN A 175 -23.32 13.29 -31.63
C ASN A 175 -22.09 14.06 -32.16
N LEU A 176 -22.07 14.37 -33.45
CA LEU A 176 -21.00 15.13 -34.12
C LEU A 176 -19.59 14.53 -33.99
N ARG A 177 -19.48 13.21 -33.80
CA ARG A 177 -18.20 12.49 -33.78
C ARG A 177 -18.29 11.23 -34.63
N PRO A 178 -17.16 10.73 -35.15
CA PRO A 178 -17.14 9.44 -35.83
C PRO A 178 -17.69 8.31 -34.97
N ILE A 179 -18.24 7.28 -35.60
CA ILE A 179 -18.74 6.08 -34.92
C ILE A 179 -17.57 5.41 -34.19
N SER A 180 -17.80 5.02 -32.93
CA SER A 180 -16.81 4.29 -32.13
C SER A 180 -17.22 2.81 -32.02
N GLY A 181 -16.25 1.90 -32.01
CA GLY A 181 -16.48 0.47 -31.80
C GLY A 181 -16.75 0.11 -30.34
N SER A 182 -17.21 -1.12 -30.13
CA SER A 182 -17.23 -1.77 -28.83
C SER A 182 -16.12 -2.82 -28.77
N ALA A 183 -15.12 -2.65 -27.90
CA ALA A 183 -13.98 -3.56 -27.76
C ALA A 183 -13.72 -3.93 -26.30
N LEU A 184 -13.25 -5.15 -26.04
CA LEU A 184 -12.87 -5.61 -24.69
C LEU A 184 -11.44 -5.17 -24.35
N ALA A 185 -11.21 -3.86 -24.35
CA ALA A 185 -9.89 -3.30 -24.04
C ALA A 185 -9.66 -3.18 -22.53
N GLN A 186 -8.39 -2.95 -22.15
CA GLN A 186 -7.97 -2.54 -20.80
C GLN A 186 -7.06 -1.33 -20.89
N ASN A 187 -7.18 -0.38 -19.95
CA ASN A 187 -6.43 0.88 -20.00
C ASN A 187 -6.57 1.56 -21.38
N VAL A 188 -5.47 1.82 -22.09
CA VAL A 188 -5.47 2.18 -23.51
C VAL A 188 -4.73 1.10 -24.29
N GLU A 189 -5.39 0.48 -25.24
CA GLU A 189 -4.81 -0.53 -26.11
C GLU A 189 -4.81 -0.03 -27.55
N ILE A 190 -3.66 -0.20 -28.20
CA ILE A 190 -3.48 0.16 -29.61
C ILE A 190 -3.40 -1.14 -30.40
N GLU A 191 -4.33 -1.32 -31.32
CA GLU A 191 -4.32 -2.42 -32.28
C GLU A 191 -3.95 -1.91 -33.67
N ILE A 192 -3.20 -2.73 -34.41
CA ILE A 192 -2.79 -2.46 -35.79
C ILE A 192 -3.02 -3.72 -36.61
N ASP A 193 -3.68 -3.58 -37.76
CA ASP A 193 -3.85 -4.70 -38.69
C ASP A 193 -2.47 -5.27 -39.09
N PRO A 194 -2.25 -6.59 -39.03
CA PRO A 194 -0.96 -7.20 -39.36
C PRO A 194 -0.44 -6.84 -40.76
N SER A 195 -1.32 -6.60 -41.73
CA SER A 195 -0.97 -6.23 -43.11
C SER A 195 -0.45 -4.79 -43.23
N GLN A 196 -0.80 -3.91 -42.28
CA GLN A 196 -0.38 -2.50 -42.25
C GLN A 196 0.61 -2.20 -41.12
N ARG A 197 1.05 -3.22 -40.37
CA ARG A 197 1.94 -3.05 -39.22
C ARG A 197 3.18 -2.23 -39.55
N GLN A 198 3.87 -2.54 -40.65
CA GLN A 198 5.12 -1.86 -40.98
C GLN A 198 4.96 -0.35 -41.21
N SER A 199 3.83 0.08 -41.78
CA SER A 199 3.56 1.50 -42.07
C SER A 199 3.02 2.25 -40.85
N LEU A 200 2.19 1.61 -40.02
CA LEU A 200 1.49 2.26 -38.92
C LEU A 200 2.24 2.20 -37.58
N LEU A 201 3.12 1.20 -37.39
CA LEU A 201 3.82 0.98 -36.12
C LEU A 201 4.60 2.21 -35.61
N PRO A 202 5.32 3.00 -36.43
CA PRO A 202 6.03 4.18 -35.92
C PRO A 202 5.13 5.21 -35.22
N ALA A 203 3.94 5.46 -35.78
CA ALA A 203 2.97 6.39 -35.21
C ALA A 203 2.27 5.81 -33.97
N ALA A 204 1.90 4.54 -34.02
CA ALA A 204 1.32 3.83 -32.88
C ALA A 204 2.28 3.78 -31.68
N ASP A 205 3.55 3.44 -31.91
CA ASP A 205 4.61 3.44 -30.91
C ASP A 205 4.82 4.82 -30.28
N ALA A 206 4.75 5.88 -31.09
CA ALA A 206 4.84 7.23 -30.60
C ALA A 206 3.66 7.56 -29.68
N LEU A 207 2.44 7.21 -30.08
CA LEU A 207 1.23 7.41 -29.26
C LEU A 207 1.32 6.66 -27.93
N ILE A 208 1.72 5.38 -27.95
CA ILE A 208 1.93 4.57 -26.74
C ILE A 208 2.94 5.24 -25.81
N ARG A 209 4.10 5.65 -26.32
CA ARG A 209 5.12 6.33 -25.51
C ARG A 209 4.63 7.66 -24.96
N ALA A 210 3.91 8.45 -25.75
CA ALA A 210 3.39 9.75 -25.33
C ALA A 210 2.34 9.62 -24.23
N LEU A 211 1.42 8.66 -24.34
CA LEU A 211 0.43 8.36 -23.31
C LEU A 211 1.10 7.91 -22.00
N ASN A 212 2.04 6.97 -22.10
CA ASN A 212 2.79 6.50 -20.93
C ASN A 212 3.60 7.63 -20.27
N GLN A 213 4.19 8.53 -21.07
CA GLN A 213 4.94 9.68 -20.56
C GLN A 213 4.07 10.65 -19.76
N ILE A 214 2.78 10.78 -20.10
CA ILE A 214 1.83 11.64 -19.36
C ILE A 214 1.09 10.88 -18.24
N GLY A 215 1.45 9.62 -17.96
CA GLY A 215 0.86 8.82 -16.89
C GLY A 215 -0.44 8.09 -17.27
N ILE A 216 -0.71 7.91 -18.56
CA ILE A 216 -1.79 7.05 -19.06
C ILE A 216 -1.20 5.73 -19.55
N ASP A 217 -1.49 4.64 -18.83
CA ASP A 217 -1.02 3.30 -19.24
C ASP A 217 -1.56 2.96 -20.63
N ALA A 218 -0.64 2.75 -21.57
CA ALA A 218 -0.94 2.42 -22.94
C ALA A 218 -0.01 1.32 -23.44
N ARG A 219 -0.55 0.39 -24.23
CA ARG A 219 0.22 -0.69 -24.82
C ARG A 219 -0.28 -1.06 -26.21
N GLU A 220 0.59 -1.70 -26.98
CA GLU A 220 0.15 -2.43 -28.15
C GLU A 220 -0.55 -3.73 -27.72
N ALA A 221 -1.67 -4.05 -28.35
CA ALA A 221 -2.39 -5.30 -28.16
C ALA A 221 -2.37 -6.13 -29.46
N PRO A 222 -2.47 -7.47 -29.37
CA PRO A 222 -2.67 -8.32 -30.54
C PRO A 222 -3.93 -7.89 -31.30
N TYR A 223 -3.88 -7.87 -32.62
CA TYR A 223 -5.04 -7.54 -33.44
C TYR A 223 -6.15 -8.57 -33.26
N THR A 224 -7.22 -8.19 -32.54
CA THR A 224 -8.40 -9.03 -32.30
C THR A 224 -9.69 -8.36 -32.73
N SER A 225 -9.64 -7.07 -33.04
CA SER A 225 -10.78 -6.30 -33.50
C SER A 225 -11.33 -6.81 -34.81
N VAL A 226 -12.65 -6.96 -34.85
CA VAL A 226 -13.36 -7.18 -36.10
C VAL A 226 -13.71 -5.82 -36.69
N ASN A 227 -12.72 -5.20 -37.34
CA ASN A 227 -12.82 -3.88 -37.95
C ASN A 227 -12.43 -3.95 -39.43
N GLY A 228 -13.19 -3.29 -40.30
CA GLY A 228 -12.95 -3.20 -41.73
C GLY A 228 -11.93 -2.14 -42.18
N ASN A 229 -11.31 -1.41 -41.26
CA ASN A 229 -10.34 -0.34 -41.56
C ASN A 229 -8.88 -0.80 -41.36
N PRO A 230 -8.28 -1.61 -42.26
CA PRO A 230 -6.92 -2.11 -42.04
C PRO A 230 -5.87 -1.00 -41.99
N HIS A 231 -6.14 0.15 -42.62
CA HIS A 231 -5.22 1.28 -42.71
C HIS A 231 -5.30 2.27 -41.53
N ALA A 232 -6.11 1.98 -40.50
CA ALA A 232 -6.25 2.82 -39.33
C ALA A 232 -5.49 2.23 -38.13
N ILE A 233 -5.04 3.12 -37.24
CA ILE A 233 -4.61 2.75 -35.89
C ILE A 233 -5.87 2.67 -35.02
N HIS A 234 -6.10 1.52 -34.39
CA HIS A 234 -7.28 1.32 -33.54
C HIS A 234 -6.95 1.74 -32.10
N VAL A 235 -7.51 2.87 -31.66
CA VAL A 235 -7.31 3.38 -30.29
C VAL A 235 -8.46 2.91 -29.42
N MET A 236 -8.20 1.93 -28.56
CA MET A 236 -9.23 1.30 -27.73
C MET A 236 -9.06 1.67 -26.27
N VAL A 237 -10.15 2.04 -25.61
CA VAL A 237 -10.11 2.45 -24.19
C VAL A 237 -10.96 1.52 -23.34
N GLY A 238 -10.31 0.91 -22.34
CA GLY A 238 -10.89 -0.01 -21.37
C GLY A 238 -10.92 0.53 -19.94
N PRO A 239 -11.48 -0.23 -18.99
CA PRO A 239 -11.37 0.09 -17.56
C PRO A 239 -9.90 0.04 -17.10
N LYS A 240 -9.62 0.72 -15.99
CA LYS A 240 -8.32 0.66 -15.33
C LYS A 240 -8.07 -0.71 -14.71
N ARG A 241 -6.80 -1.11 -14.68
CA ARG A 241 -6.33 -2.28 -13.93
C ARG A 241 -5.36 -1.89 -12.84
#